data_AF-A0A7V3LI71-F1
#
_entry.id   AF-A0A7V3LI71-F1
#
_cell.length_a   1.000
_cell.length_b   1.000
_cell.length_c   1.000
_cell.angle_alpha   90.00
_cell.angle_beta   90.00
_cell.angle_gamma   90.00
#
_symmetry.space_group_name_H-M   'P 1'
#
loop_
_entity.id
_entity.type
_entity.pdbx_description
1 polymer ?
#
loop_
_entity_poly.entity_id
_entity_poly.type
_entity_poly.pdbx_seq_one_letter_code
_entity_poly.pdbx_strand_id
1 'polypeptide(L)'
;MTYLEESLGFYLDRLASAEPEPGGGSVAALVGALGAALVTMVADLTLGREKFASVQEEMAKLRSRAEELRAELQELVTLDAEAYGAVANAMKLPRENEAQAQERRQVLQEALVGAAKVPLRAAQAALEVARLCPE
;
A
#
# COMPACT_ATOMS: atom_id res chain seq x y z
N MET A 1 9.65 -10.70 0.75
CA MET A 1 9.77 -10.55 2.23
C MET A 1 8.64 -9.63 2.65
N THR A 2 7.75 -10.09 3.50
CA THR A 2 6.51 -9.39 3.88
C THR A 2 6.80 -8.48 5.07
N TYR A 3 6.91 -7.17 4.83
CA TYR A 3 7.20 -6.17 5.87
C TYR A 3 6.21 -6.14 7.03
N LEU A 4 5.01 -6.72 6.84
CA LEU A 4 3.91 -6.72 7.80
C LEU A 4 3.96 -7.86 8.83
N GLU A 5 4.76 -8.89 8.57
CA GLU A 5 4.91 -10.02 9.50
C GLU A 5 6.05 -9.78 10.50
N GLU A 6 6.87 -8.76 10.25
CA GLU A 6 7.98 -8.36 11.08
C GLU A 6 7.57 -7.27 12.09
N SER A 7 8.45 -7.00 13.06
CA SER A 7 8.20 -5.92 14.02
C SER A 7 8.22 -4.53 13.35
N LEU A 8 7.45 -3.58 13.90
CA LEU A 8 7.52 -2.19 13.46
C LEU A 8 8.95 -1.62 13.58
N GLY A 9 9.71 -2.04 14.59
CA GLY A 9 11.13 -1.68 14.73
C GLY A 9 11.97 -2.15 13.52
N PHE A 10 11.79 -3.40 13.10
CA PHE A 10 12.46 -3.93 11.90
C PHE A 10 12.11 -3.13 10.65
N TYR A 11 10.82 -2.80 10.45
CA TYR A 11 10.41 -1.99 9.30
C TYR A 11 11.10 -0.61 9.30
N LEU A 12 11.17 0.05 10.45
CA LEU A 12 11.82 1.35 10.60
C LEU A 12 13.32 1.28 10.35
N ASP A 13 14.00 0.26 10.86
CA ASP A 13 15.43 0.05 10.62
C ASP A 13 15.72 -0.21 9.12
N ARG A 14 14.88 -0.99 8.45
CA ARG A 14 14.97 -1.23 7.00
C ARG A 14 14.74 0.05 6.20
N LEU A 15 13.69 0.81 6.52
CA LEU A 15 13.38 2.08 5.87
C LEU A 15 14.50 3.12 6.02
N ALA A 16 15.19 3.14 7.17
CA ALA A 16 16.31 4.05 7.44
C ALA A 16 17.65 3.58 6.84
N SER A 17 17.68 2.41 6.22
CA SER A 17 18.91 1.83 5.67
C SER A 17 19.30 2.43 4.31
N ALA A 18 20.47 2.03 3.79
CA ALA A 18 20.91 2.41 2.44
C ALA A 18 20.31 1.52 1.33
N GLU A 19 19.51 0.52 1.70
CA GLU A 19 18.83 -0.34 0.73
C GLU A 19 17.70 0.43 0.04
N PRO A 20 17.39 0.09 -1.23
CA PRO A 20 16.41 0.83 -2.01
C PRO A 20 14.95 0.59 -1.59
N GLU A 21 14.69 -0.43 -0.77
CA GLU A 21 13.37 -0.81 -0.25
C GLU A 21 13.45 -1.10 1.26
N PRO A 22 12.38 -0.83 2.03
CA PRO A 22 11.10 -0.24 1.61
C PRO A 22 11.20 1.26 1.29
N GLY A 23 10.38 1.75 0.36
CA GLY A 23 10.39 3.13 -0.13
C GLY A 23 9.21 3.98 0.36
N GLY A 24 9.09 5.19 -0.22
CA GLY A 24 8.02 6.13 0.12
C GLY A 24 6.61 5.62 -0.20
N GLY A 25 6.45 4.80 -1.25
CA GLY A 25 5.16 4.18 -1.58
C GLY A 25 4.72 3.19 -0.52
N SER A 26 5.64 2.34 -0.06
CA SER A 26 5.43 1.43 1.07
C SER A 26 5.02 2.19 2.33
N VAL A 27 5.67 3.32 2.65
CA VAL A 27 5.28 4.15 3.80
C VAL A 27 3.89 4.74 3.64
N ALA A 28 3.55 5.29 2.47
CA ALA A 28 2.24 5.86 2.22
C ALA A 28 1.13 4.81 2.37
N ALA A 29 1.36 3.59 1.86
CA ALA A 29 0.44 2.47 2.01
C ALA A 29 0.27 2.06 3.48
N LEU A 30 1.37 1.95 4.24
CA LEU A 30 1.34 1.64 5.67
C LEU A 30 0.54 2.67 6.47
N VAL A 31 0.76 3.97 6.23
CA VAL A 31 0.02 5.05 6.89
C VAL A 31 -1.47 4.97 6.56
N GLY A 32 -1.84 4.68 5.31
CA GLY A 32 -3.23 4.43 4.93
C GLY A 32 -3.84 3.24 5.67
N ALA A 33 -3.10 2.13 5.81
CA ALA A 33 -3.56 0.95 6.55
C ALA A 33 -3.78 1.25 8.05
N LEU A 34 -2.90 2.04 8.67
CA LEU A 34 -3.09 2.52 10.05
C LEU A 34 -4.36 3.37 10.18
N GLY A 35 -4.62 4.26 9.22
CA GLY A 35 -5.86 5.02 9.15
C GLY A 35 -7.09 4.13 9.09
N ALA A 36 -7.10 3.14 8.20
CA ALA A 36 -8.19 2.17 8.07
C ALA A 36 -8.40 1.37 9.37
N ALA A 37 -7.32 0.97 10.04
CA ALA A 37 -7.40 0.28 11.33
C ALA A 37 -8.07 1.13 12.42
N LEU A 38 -7.82 2.44 12.45
CA LEU A 38 -8.50 3.36 13.36
C LEU A 38 -10.00 3.45 13.07
N VAL A 39 -10.39 3.50 11.79
CA VAL A 39 -11.79 3.49 11.37
C VAL A 39 -12.49 2.21 11.85
N THR A 40 -11.88 1.03 11.64
CA THR A 40 -12.37 -0.25 12.15
C THR A 40 -12.54 -0.21 13.68
N MET A 41 -11.54 0.28 14.41
CA MET A 41 -11.58 0.37 15.87
C MET A 41 -12.79 1.20 16.35
N VAL A 42 -13.04 2.36 15.73
CA VAL A 42 -14.18 3.22 16.10
C VAL A 42 -15.52 2.55 15.79
N ALA A 43 -15.63 1.85 14.67
CA ALA A 43 -16.82 1.08 14.34
C ALA A 43 -17.08 -0.04 15.37
N ASP A 44 -16.03 -0.78 15.75
CA ASP A 44 -16.10 -1.85 16.75
C ASP A 44 -16.45 -1.32 18.16
N LEU A 45 -16.02 -0.11 18.51
CA LEU A 45 -16.44 0.56 19.75
C LEU A 45 -17.90 1.02 19.73
N THR A 46 -18.58 0.94 18.58
CA THR A 46 -19.97 1.39 18.39
C THR A 46 -20.93 0.22 18.21
N LEU A 47 -20.50 -0.82 17.49
CA LEU A 47 -21.28 -2.02 17.25
C LEU A 47 -21.61 -2.77 18.55
N GLY A 48 -22.80 -3.37 18.60
CA GLY A 48 -23.31 -4.14 19.74
C GLY A 48 -23.73 -3.31 20.96
N ARG A 49 -23.57 -1.98 20.95
CA ARG A 49 -23.98 -1.11 22.06
C ARG A 49 -25.41 -0.61 21.86
N GLU A 50 -26.28 -0.85 22.83
CA GLU A 50 -27.69 -0.41 22.81
C GLU A 50 -27.86 1.09 22.58
N LYS A 51 -26.97 1.90 23.17
CA LYS A 51 -26.97 3.37 23.00
C LYS A 51 -26.75 3.83 21.54
N PHE A 52 -26.31 2.93 20.67
CA PHE A 52 -26.05 3.18 19.25
C PHE A 52 -26.90 2.27 18.34
N ALA A 53 -28.07 1.82 18.81
CA ALA A 53 -28.94 0.92 18.05
C ALA A 53 -29.34 1.47 16.66
N SER A 54 -29.47 2.79 16.53
CA SER A 54 -29.86 3.44 15.26
C SER A 54 -28.78 3.44 14.17
N VAL A 55 -27.51 3.19 14.51
CA VAL A 55 -26.38 3.26 13.56
C VAL A 55 -25.67 1.92 13.33
N GLN A 56 -26.22 0.81 13.83
CA GLN A 56 -25.58 -0.51 13.76
C GLN A 56 -25.27 -0.95 12.32
N GLU A 57 -26.23 -0.77 11.41
CA GLU A 57 -26.05 -1.16 10.01
C GLU A 57 -24.99 -0.30 9.31
N GLU A 58 -24.99 1.01 9.57
CA GLU A 58 -24.01 1.95 9.01
C GLU A 58 -22.60 1.63 9.50
N MET A 59 -22.44 1.39 10.81
CA MET A 59 -21.16 1.02 11.41
C MET A 59 -20.66 -0.33 10.89
N ALA A 60 -21.54 -1.29 10.63
CA ALA A 60 -21.16 -2.58 10.05
C ALA A 60 -20.62 -2.43 8.61
N LYS A 61 -21.27 -1.59 7.79
CA LYS A 61 -20.81 -1.28 6.43
C LYS A 61 -19.48 -0.53 6.45
N LEU A 62 -19.35 0.47 7.30
CA LEU A 62 -18.14 1.26 7.48
C LEU A 62 -16.97 0.38 7.94
N ARG A 63 -17.19 -0.50 8.92
CA ARG A 63 -16.20 -1.49 9.36
C ARG A 63 -15.76 -2.41 8.23
N SER A 64 -16.71 -2.98 7.47
CA SER A 64 -16.39 -3.87 6.36
C SER A 64 -15.51 -3.16 5.33
N ARG A 65 -15.88 -1.93 4.95
CA ARG A 65 -15.11 -1.17 3.96
C ARG A 65 -13.73 -0.77 4.47
N ALA A 66 -13.61 -0.41 5.75
CA ALA A 66 -12.33 -0.12 6.37
C ALA A 66 -11.40 -1.33 6.37
N GLU A 67 -11.91 -2.53 6.70
CA GLU A 67 -11.12 -3.76 6.67
C GLU A 67 -10.65 -4.14 5.26
N GLU A 68 -11.50 -3.98 4.25
CA GLU A 68 -11.13 -4.19 2.84
C GLU A 68 -9.99 -3.26 2.41
N LEU A 69 -10.11 -1.96 2.69
CA LEU A 69 -9.08 -0.97 2.39
C LEU A 69 -7.80 -1.22 3.19
N ARG A 70 -7.92 -1.67 4.45
CA ARG A 70 -6.76 -2.02 5.27
C ARG A 70 -5.98 -3.17 4.65
N ALA A 71 -6.66 -4.24 4.25
CA ALA A 71 -6.04 -5.41 3.63
C ALA A 71 -5.34 -5.05 2.30
N GLU A 72 -5.98 -4.22 1.49
CA GLU A 72 -5.40 -3.73 0.25
C GLU A 72 -4.16 -2.84 0.47
N LEU A 73 -4.25 -1.88 1.40
CA LEU A 73 -3.13 -1.01 1.76
C LEU A 73 -1.97 -1.83 2.33
N GLN A 74 -2.25 -2.89 3.08
CA GLN A 74 -1.26 -3.85 3.56
C GLN A 74 -0.56 -4.58 2.39
N GLU A 75 -1.30 -5.03 1.38
CA GLU A 75 -0.70 -5.64 0.19
C GLU A 75 0.21 -4.65 -0.55
N LEU A 76 -0.23 -3.39 -0.69
CA LEU A 76 0.51 -2.33 -1.37
C LEU A 76 1.85 -1.98 -0.71
N VAL A 77 2.01 -2.22 0.61
CA VAL A 77 3.30 -2.09 1.31
C VAL A 77 4.36 -3.01 0.68
N THR A 78 3.97 -4.24 0.34
CA THR A 78 4.90 -5.22 -0.24
C THR A 78 5.06 -5.00 -1.75
N LEU A 79 3.98 -4.65 -2.46
CA LEU A 79 4.02 -4.43 -3.91
C LEU A 79 4.93 -3.26 -4.32
N ASP A 80 5.12 -2.25 -3.47
CA ASP A 80 6.02 -1.13 -3.76
C ASP A 80 7.48 -1.59 -3.91
N ALA A 81 7.91 -2.47 -3.00
CA ALA A 81 9.24 -3.09 -3.03
C ALA A 81 9.42 -3.98 -4.26
N GLU A 82 8.44 -4.84 -4.55
CA GLU A 82 8.47 -5.71 -5.74
C GLU A 82 8.53 -4.91 -7.05
N ALA A 83 7.74 -3.83 -7.14
CA ALA A 83 7.71 -2.99 -8.32
C ALA A 83 9.04 -2.22 -8.51
N TYR A 84 9.68 -1.79 -7.41
CA TYR A 84 11.04 -1.25 -7.48
C TYR A 84 12.04 -2.31 -7.99
N GLY A 85 11.96 -3.54 -7.46
CA GLY A 85 12.80 -4.66 -7.91
C GLY A 85 12.70 -4.92 -9.41
N ALA A 86 11.50 -4.85 -9.98
CA ALA A 86 11.27 -4.98 -11.42
C ALA A 86 11.99 -3.87 -12.22
N VAL A 87 11.89 -2.61 -11.77
CA VAL A 87 12.60 -1.47 -12.40
C VAL A 87 14.11 -1.65 -12.30
N ALA A 88 14.63 -2.03 -11.13
CA ALA A 88 16.05 -2.26 -10.91
C ALA A 88 16.60 -3.39 -11.81
N ASN A 89 15.84 -4.47 -12.00
CA ASN A 89 16.21 -5.56 -12.90
C ASN A 89 16.18 -5.13 -14.37
N ALA A 90 15.17 -4.38 -14.79
CA ALA A 90 15.09 -3.83 -16.14
C ALA A 90 16.28 -2.89 -16.45
N MET A 91 16.74 -2.10 -15.45
CA MET A 91 17.89 -1.22 -15.61
C MET A 91 19.20 -1.98 -15.86
N LYS A 92 19.33 -3.22 -15.36
CA LYS A 92 20.51 -4.10 -15.49
C LYS A 92 20.60 -4.82 -16.84
N LEU A 93 19.54 -4.81 -17.66
CA LEU A 93 19.56 -5.45 -18.97
C LEU A 93 20.68 -4.87 -19.87
N PRO A 94 21.26 -5.69 -20.77
CA PRO A 94 22.33 -5.25 -21.65
C PRO A 94 21.84 -4.19 -22.66
N ARG A 95 22.78 -3.45 -23.25
CA ARG A 95 22.52 -2.35 -24.18
C ARG A 95 23.63 -2.16 -25.21
N GLU A 96 24.32 -3.25 -25.55
CA GLU A 96 25.54 -3.23 -26.38
C GLU A 96 25.22 -3.19 -27.87
N ASN A 97 24.03 -3.66 -28.25
CA ASN A 97 23.50 -3.55 -29.61
C ASN A 97 22.07 -3.00 -29.65
N GLU A 98 21.59 -2.69 -30.85
CA GLU A 98 20.30 -2.04 -31.07
C GLU A 98 19.11 -2.90 -30.58
N ALA A 99 19.15 -4.21 -30.80
CA ALA A 99 18.12 -5.13 -30.33
C ALA A 99 18.05 -5.18 -28.80
N GLN A 100 19.18 -5.33 -28.13
CA GLN A 100 19.26 -5.28 -26.66
C GLN A 100 18.80 -3.93 -26.11
N ALA A 101 19.21 -2.82 -26.74
CA ALA A 101 18.80 -1.49 -26.33
C ALA A 101 17.28 -1.29 -26.48
N GLN A 102 16.66 -1.85 -27.52
CA GLN A 102 15.22 -1.80 -27.74
C GLN A 102 14.47 -2.65 -26.71
N GLU A 103 14.90 -3.88 -26.47
CA GLU A 103 14.32 -4.77 -25.44
C GLU A 103 14.40 -4.12 -24.06
N ARG A 104 15.58 -3.63 -23.68
CA ARG A 104 15.78 -2.92 -22.40
C ARG A 104 14.83 -1.73 -22.26
N ARG A 105 14.65 -0.92 -23.31
CA ARG A 105 13.72 0.22 -23.29
C ARG A 105 12.28 -0.23 -23.05
N GLN A 106 11.84 -1.27 -23.74
CA GLN A 106 10.50 -1.81 -23.59
C GLN A 106 10.26 -2.32 -22.17
N VAL A 107 11.14 -3.20 -21.68
CA VAL A 107 11.01 -3.81 -20.35
C VAL A 107 11.09 -2.74 -19.25
N LEU A 108 11.98 -1.76 -19.39
CA LEU A 108 12.07 -0.65 -18.44
C LEU A 108 10.81 0.21 -18.43
N GLN A 109 10.22 0.49 -19.60
CA GLN A 109 8.99 1.28 -19.68
C GLN A 109 7.81 0.54 -19.03
N GLU A 110 7.67 -0.75 -19.28
CA GLU A 110 6.64 -1.58 -18.66
C GLU A 110 6.82 -1.65 -17.14
N ALA A 111 8.05 -1.83 -16.66
CA ALA A 111 8.37 -1.82 -15.23
C ALA A 111 8.07 -0.47 -14.57
N LEU A 112 8.42 0.66 -15.21
CA LEU A 112 8.12 2.00 -14.70
C LEU A 112 6.61 2.26 -14.61
N VAL A 113 5.84 1.82 -15.62
CA VAL A 113 4.38 1.91 -15.58
C VAL A 113 3.81 1.05 -14.44
N GLY A 114 4.35 -0.15 -14.21
CA GLY A 114 4.01 -0.99 -13.07
C GLY A 114 4.30 -0.29 -11.73
N ALA A 115 5.52 0.22 -11.57
CA ALA A 115 5.95 0.95 -10.38
C ALA A 115 5.12 2.21 -10.10
N ALA A 116 4.66 2.93 -11.12
CA ALA A 116 3.81 4.10 -10.94
C ALA A 116 2.38 3.75 -10.48
N LYS A 117 1.88 2.54 -10.77
CA LYS A 117 0.52 2.12 -10.39
C LYS A 117 0.37 1.88 -8.89
N VAL A 118 1.42 1.38 -8.23
CA VAL A 118 1.38 1.07 -6.79
C VAL A 118 1.13 2.32 -5.93
N PRO A 119 1.92 3.41 -6.02
CA PRO A 119 1.68 4.62 -5.23
C PRO A 119 0.39 5.32 -5.62
N LEU A 120 -0.04 5.24 -6.90
CA LEU A 120 -1.34 5.75 -7.32
C LEU A 120 -2.47 5.00 -6.60
N ARG A 121 -2.40 3.67 -6.54
CA ARG A 121 -3.43 2.88 -5.85
C ARG A 121 -3.40 3.13 -4.34
N ALA A 122 -2.22 3.24 -3.74
CA ALA A 122 -2.08 3.59 -2.32
C ALA A 122 -2.72 4.95 -2.01
N ALA A 123 -2.48 5.96 -2.84
CA ALA A 123 -3.09 7.29 -2.68
C ALA A 123 -4.62 7.24 -2.83
N GLN A 124 -5.13 6.49 -3.80
CA GLN A 124 -6.58 6.30 -3.98
C GLN A 124 -7.21 5.58 -2.78
N ALA A 125 -6.62 4.48 -2.31
CA ALA A 125 -7.13 3.74 -1.16
C ALA A 125 -7.08 4.58 0.12
N ALA A 126 -6.00 5.35 0.34
CA ALA A 126 -5.92 6.28 1.48
C ALA A 126 -6.98 7.40 1.41
N LEU A 127 -7.27 7.93 0.21
CA LEU A 127 -8.37 8.88 0.02
C LEU A 127 -9.73 8.25 0.31
N GLU A 128 -9.94 6.99 -0.08
CA GLU A 128 -11.16 6.26 0.25
C GLU A 128 -11.30 6.05 1.77
N VAL A 129 -10.22 5.74 2.48
CA VAL A 129 -10.20 5.67 3.95
C VAL A 129 -10.62 7.01 4.55
N ALA A 130 -10.04 8.13 4.09
CA ALA A 130 -10.40 9.46 4.58
C ALA A 130 -11.90 9.78 4.37
N ARG A 131 -12.48 9.30 3.27
CA ARG A 131 -13.91 9.47 2.97
C ARG A 131 -14.84 8.61 3.83
N LEU A 132 -14.33 7.60 4.54
CA LEU A 132 -15.11 6.86 5.54
C LEU A 132 -15.39 7.69 6.80
N CYS A 133 -14.70 8.81 7.00
CA CYS A 133 -14.93 9.75 8.09
C CYS A 133 -15.47 11.08 7.57
N PRO A 134 -16.71 11.12 7.04
CA PRO A 134 -17.32 12.39 6.66
C PRO A 134 -17.55 13.28 7.89
N GLU A 135 -17.39 14.60 7.71
CA GLU A 135 -17.78 15.62 8.70
C GLU A 135 -19.29 15.68 8.92
#